data_AF-A0A522VBG3-F1
#
_entry.id   AF-A0A522VBG3-F1
#
_cell.length_a   1.000
_cell.length_b   1.000
_cell.length_c   1.000
_cell.angle_alpha   90.00
_cell.angle_beta   90.00
_cell.angle_gamma   90.00
#
_symmetry.space_group_name_H-M   'P 1'
#
loop_
_entity.id
_entity.type
_entity.pdbx_description
1 polymer ?
#
loop_
_entity_poly.entity_id
_entity_poly.type
_entity_poly.pdbx_seq_one_letter_code
_entity_poly.pdbx_strand_id
1 'polypeptide(L)'
;MSTVVQQLFETYRLENIDMPYTLQDFQKDYVRDHLSLLSPDDRLKGLSLSDIINHLSPIELKKLRETLENTGTETHNNLRNS
;
A
#
# COMPACT_ATOMS: atom_id res chain seq x y z
N MET A 1 -24.46 4.41 2.74
CA MET A 1 -24.24 3.40 3.81
C MET A 1 -25.60 2.98 4.33
N SER A 2 -25.86 1.67 4.46
CA SER A 2 -27.17 1.14 4.88
C SER A 2 -27.49 1.55 6.33
N THR A 3 -28.62 2.23 6.53
CA THR A 3 -29.10 2.70 7.85
C THR A 3 -29.29 1.57 8.85
N VAL A 4 -29.67 0.38 8.36
CA VAL A 4 -29.91 -0.82 9.18
C VAL A 4 -28.61 -1.34 9.81
N VAL A 5 -27.50 -1.31 9.05
CA VAL A 5 -26.19 -1.77 9.54
C VAL A 5 -25.66 -0.85 10.63
N GLN A 6 -25.89 0.46 10.50
CA GLN A 6 -25.49 1.44 11.50
C GLN A 6 -26.29 1.30 12.81
N GLN A 7 -27.60 1.11 12.73
CA GLN A 7 -28.45 0.88 13.91
C GLN A 7 -28.08 -0.40 14.66
N LEU A 8 -27.73 -1.45 13.92
CA LEU A 8 -27.24 -2.70 14.51
C LEU A 8 -25.92 -2.47 15.27
N PHE A 9 -24.97 -1.78 14.65
CA PHE A 9 -23.67 -1.48 15.26
C PHE A 9 -23.80 -0.66 16.55
N GLU A 10 -24.64 0.38 16.55
CA GLU A 10 -24.87 1.19 17.75
C GLU A 10 -25.52 0.38 18.88
N THR A 11 -26.44 -0.52 18.56
CA THR A 11 -27.05 -1.42 19.56
C THR A 11 -26.00 -2.33 20.21
N TYR A 12 -25.14 -2.99 19.43
CA TYR A 12 -24.08 -3.85 19.97
C TYR A 12 -23.07 -3.06 20.83
N ARG A 13 -22.76 -1.83 20.43
CA ARG A 13 -21.88 -0.93 21.19
C ARG A 13 -22.48 -0.52 22.52
N LEU A 14 -23.79 -0.28 22.58
CA LEU A 14 -24.50 0.06 23.81
C LEU A 14 -24.59 -1.11 24.79
N GLU A 15 -24.66 -2.34 24.28
CA GLU A 15 -24.74 -3.55 25.10
C GLU A 15 -23.37 -4.03 25.66
N ASN A 16 -22.28 -3.26 25.46
CA ASN A 16 -20.90 -3.63 25.86
C ASN A 16 -20.50 -5.04 25.40
N ILE A 17 -21.06 -5.52 24.29
CA ILE A 17 -20.68 -6.79 23.71
C ILE A 17 -19.37 -6.57 22.97
N ASP A 18 -18.30 -7.19 23.47
CA ASP A 18 -17.01 -7.17 22.80
C ASP A 18 -17.13 -7.90 21.46
N MET A 19 -17.00 -7.16 20.36
CA MET A 19 -17.10 -7.74 19.03
C MET A 19 -15.74 -8.26 18.60
N PRO A 20 -15.58 -9.57 18.37
CA PRO A 20 -14.30 -10.15 17.97
C PRO A 20 -13.85 -9.72 16.56
N TYR A 21 -14.75 -9.11 15.77
CA TYR A 21 -14.45 -8.56 14.45
C TYR A 21 -15.16 -7.22 14.26
N THR A 22 -14.38 -6.16 14.02
CA THR A 22 -14.89 -4.80 13.93
C THR A 22 -15.00 -4.33 12.48
N LEU A 23 -15.74 -3.24 12.26
CA LEU A 23 -15.76 -2.58 10.96
C LEU A 23 -14.36 -2.13 10.51
N GLN A 24 -13.46 -1.82 11.44
CA GLN A 24 -12.07 -1.48 11.12
C GLN A 24 -11.31 -2.70 10.61
N ASP A 25 -11.56 -3.89 11.14
CA ASP A 25 -10.95 -5.13 10.67
C ASP A 25 -11.45 -5.46 9.26
N PHE A 26 -12.76 -5.32 9.02
CA PHE A 26 -13.32 -5.41 7.67
C PHE A 26 -12.67 -4.44 6.68
N GLN A 27 -12.50 -3.18 7.07
CA GLN A 27 -11.86 -2.18 6.22
C GLN A 27 -10.41 -2.55 5.91
N LYS A 28 -9.65 -3.04 6.89
CA LYS A 28 -8.27 -3.50 6.68
C LYS A 28 -8.20 -4.66 5.71
N ASP A 29 -9.06 -5.66 5.88
CA ASP A 29 -9.07 -6.85 5.03
C ASP A 29 -9.55 -6.52 3.62
N TYR A 30 -10.60 -5.71 3.49
CA TYR A 30 -11.06 -5.20 2.20
C TYR A 30 -9.95 -4.47 1.45
N VAL A 31 -9.24 -3.55 2.11
CA VAL A 31 -8.11 -2.84 1.50
C VAL A 31 -7.01 -3.80 1.11
N ARG A 32 -6.64 -4.77 1.97
CA ARG A 32 -5.60 -5.76 1.64
C ARG A 32 -5.91 -6.56 0.38
N ASP A 33 -7.14 -7.04 0.25
CA ASP A 33 -7.55 -7.88 -0.88
C ASP A 33 -7.64 -7.08 -2.19
N HIS A 34 -8.07 -5.81 -2.10
CA HIS A 34 -8.30 -4.95 -3.26
C HIS A 34 -7.10 -4.05 -3.60
N LEU A 35 -6.05 -4.02 -2.78
CA LEU A 35 -4.86 -3.20 -3.03
C LEU A 35 -4.19 -3.54 -4.36
N SER A 36 -4.32 -4.79 -4.80
CA SER A 36 -3.80 -5.30 -6.08
C SER A 36 -4.48 -4.69 -7.31
N LEU A 37 -5.67 -4.11 -7.14
CA LEU A 37 -6.42 -3.45 -8.21
C LEU A 37 -5.90 -2.03 -8.50
N LEU A 38 -5.11 -1.46 -7.58
CA LEU A 38 -4.50 -0.14 -7.74
C LEU A 38 -3.20 -0.25 -8.55
N SER A 39 -2.91 0.78 -9.34
CA SER A 39 -1.63 0.90 -10.03
C SER A 39 -0.47 0.94 -9.01
N PRO A 40 0.75 0.48 -9.37
CA PRO A 40 1.90 0.57 -8.48
C PRO A 40 2.15 1.99 -7.96
N ASP A 41 1.97 3.01 -8.82
CA ASP A 41 2.12 4.41 -8.43
C ASP A 41 1.07 4.83 -7.39
N ASP A 42 -0.19 4.46 -7.58
CA ASP A 42 -1.26 4.78 -6.62
C ASP A 42 -1.07 4.09 -5.27
N ARG A 43 -0.49 2.88 -5.27
CA ARG A 43 -0.15 2.15 -4.04
C ARG A 43 0.97 2.82 -3.23
N LEU A 44 1.86 3.53 -3.91
CA LEU A 44 2.99 4.23 -3.29
C LEU A 44 2.67 5.70 -2.95
N LYS A 45 1.55 6.25 -3.43
CA LYS A 45 1.12 7.61 -3.10
C LYS A 45 0.95 7.76 -1.58
N GLY A 46 1.59 8.81 -1.04
CA GLY A 46 1.52 9.13 0.39
C GLY A 46 2.55 8.40 1.26
N LEU A 47 3.33 7.47 0.71
CA LEU A 47 4.50 6.90 1.40
C LEU A 47 5.73 7.75 1.12
N SER A 48 6.54 7.96 2.15
CA SER A 48 7.85 8.58 1.96
C SER A 48 8.84 7.56 1.38
N LEU A 49 9.83 8.04 0.62
CA LEU A 49 10.87 7.18 0.06
C LEU A 49 11.63 6.43 1.17
N SER A 50 11.85 7.08 2.32
CA SER A 50 12.46 6.46 3.50
C SER A 50 11.63 5.31 4.05
N ASP A 51 10.31 5.46 4.13
CA ASP A 51 9.44 4.38 4.65
C ASP A 51 9.49 3.17 3.73
N ILE A 52 9.49 3.38 2.41
CA ILE A 52 9.61 2.30 1.43
C ILE A 52 10.95 1.58 1.60
N ILE A 53 12.06 2.31 1.67
CA ILE A 53 13.42 1.75 1.78
C ILE A 53 13.60 0.98 3.09
N ASN A 54 13.05 1.47 4.20
CA ASN A 54 13.16 0.83 5.51
C ASN A 54 12.50 -0.55 5.58
N HIS A 55 11.57 -0.84 4.66
CA HIS A 55 10.89 -2.12 4.56
C HIS A 55 11.52 -3.08 3.54
N LEU A 56 12.56 -2.67 2.81
CA LEU A 56 13.26 -3.53 1.87
C LEU A 56 14.40 -4.31 2.55
N SER A 57 14.55 -5.57 2.18
CA SER A 57 15.69 -6.37 2.61
C SER A 57 16.99 -5.93 1.90
N PRO A 58 18.18 -6.24 2.46
CA PRO A 58 19.46 -5.90 1.83
C PRO A 58 19.63 -6.45 0.41
N ILE A 59 19.00 -7.60 0.10
CA ILE A 59 19.02 -8.23 -1.22
C ILE A 59 18.18 -7.41 -2.21
N GLU A 60 17.00 -6.97 -1.80
CA GLU A 60 16.11 -6.14 -2.62
C GLU A 60 16.72 -4.75 -2.87
N LEU A 61 17.38 -4.17 -1.87
CA LEU A 61 18.12 -2.91 -2.03
C LEU A 61 19.26 -3.03 -3.05
N LYS A 62 20.00 -4.15 -3.03
CA LYS A 62 21.04 -4.41 -4.03
C LYS A 62 20.45 -4.50 -5.44
N LYS A 63 19.35 -5.25 -5.60
CA LYS A 63 18.65 -5.38 -6.88
C LYS A 63 18.12 -4.03 -7.36
N LEU A 64 17.51 -3.24 -6.47
CA LEU A 64 17.02 -1.90 -6.78
C LEU A 64 18.14 -1.01 -7.33
N ARG A 65 19.30 -0.99 -6.65
CA ARG A 65 20.49 -0.27 -7.10
C ARG A 65 20.93 -0.71 -8.49
N GLU A 66 21.02 -2.02 -8.75
CA GLU A 66 21.40 -2.55 -10.07
C GLU A 66 20.42 -2.09 -11.17
N THR A 67 19.11 -2.08 -10.92
CA THR A 67 18.11 -1.53 -11.86
C THR A 67 18.30 -0.04 -12.13
N LEU A 68 18.62 0.75 -11.10
CA LEU A 68 18.86 2.20 -11.23
C LEU A 68 20.16 2.49 -12.00
N GLU A 69 21.20 1.68 -11.78
CA GLU A 69 22.48 1.79 -12.52
C GLU A 69 22.26 1.49 -14.01
N ASN A 70 21.49 0.46 -14.35
CA ASN A 70 21.21 0.11 -15.75
C ASN A 70 20.39 1.19 -16.47
N THR A 71 19.36 1.73 -15.81
CA THR A 71 18.50 2.80 -16.39
C THR A 71 19.24 4.15 -16.54
N GLY A 72 20.24 4.42 -15.70
CA GLY A 72 21.12 5.59 -15.84
C GLY A 72 22.10 5.52 -17.02
N THR A 73 22.44 4.33 -17.49
CA THR A 73 23.35 4.18 -18.65
C THR A 73 22.67 4.40 -20.01
N GLU A 74 21.34 4.26 -20.08
CA GLU A 74 20.57 4.49 -21.31
C GLU A 74 20.40 5.98 -21.62
N THR A 75 20.37 6.84 -20.59
CA THR A 75 20.24 8.31 -20.77
C THR A 75 21.52 8.97 -21.28
N HIS A 76 22.70 8.42 -20.97
CA HIS A 76 23.98 8.94 -21.48
C HIS A 76 24.35 8.47 -22.90
N ASN A 77 23.83 7.33 -23.36
CA ASN A 77 24.15 6.81 -24.69
C ASN A 77 23.28 7.42 -25.81
N ASN A 78 22.15 8.04 -25.48
CA ASN A 78 21.25 8.65 -26.47
C ASN A 78 21.62 10.10 -26.86
N LEU A 79 22.65 10.69 -26.22
CA LEU A 79 23.14 12.04 -26.58
C LEU A 79 24.42 12.02 -27.42
N ARG A 80 24.96 10.84 -27.75
CA ARG A 80 26.19 10.69 -28.54
C ARG A 80 25.97 10.35 -30.02
N ASN A 81 24.71 10.16 -30.43
CA ASN A 81 24.33 9.75 -31.79
C ASN A 81 23.36 10.76 -32.45
N SER A 82 23.55 12.08 -32.27
CA SER A 82 22.86 13.14 -33.01
C SER A 82 23.84 14.13 -33.61
#